data_AF-A0A7X8ZFB1-F1
#
_entry.id   AF-A0A7X8ZFB1-F1
#
_cell.length_a   1.000
_cell.length_b   1.000
_cell.length_c   1.000
_cell.angle_alpha   90.00
_cell.angle_beta   90.00
_cell.angle_gamma   90.00
#
_symmetry.space_group_name_H-M   'P 1'
#
loop_
_entity.id
_entity.type
_entity.pdbx_description
1 polymer ?
#
loop_
_entity_poly.entity_id
_entity_poly.type
_entity_poly.pdbx_seq_one_letter_code
_entity_poly.pdbx_strand_id
1 'polypeptide(L)'
;MRSPFNPIRFVFAVTLLLALASPLVAQQDNAAQGPLLGKQDNREEELFKKLEMPDKRPKLVGQYLEQARKRHKELAASYDELGIQIRKKHALELNDDPKQERKNRREIEKLDKSVYRIKRDMVREARKLRRPLDRQLEQVLAEKAKVDAQIEAAEKAGNEKKARRLAQDFAKRGDVLGNTRTRIDQINYFLFWDDFLNE
;
A
#
# COMPACT_ATOMS: atom_id res chain seq x y z
N MET A 1 -12.34 -16.44 73.34
CA MET A 1 -11.24 -17.23 72.75
C MET A 1 -11.36 -17.18 71.24
N ARG A 2 -10.30 -16.66 70.58
CA ARG A 2 -9.83 -16.85 69.19
C ARG A 2 -10.85 -16.95 68.04
N SER A 3 -10.84 -15.93 67.18
CA SER A 3 -10.92 -16.13 65.71
C SER A 3 -9.61 -16.76 65.20
N PRO A 4 -9.58 -17.32 63.97
CA PRO A 4 -9.31 -16.45 62.82
C PRO A 4 -10.05 -16.80 61.52
N PHE A 5 -10.21 -15.73 60.73
CA PHE A 5 -10.34 -15.72 59.28
C PHE A 5 -9.26 -16.58 58.58
N ASN A 6 -9.60 -17.32 57.51
CA ASN A 6 -9.30 -16.87 56.13
C ASN A 6 -9.85 -17.83 55.04
N PRO A 7 -10.06 -17.30 53.81
CA PRO A 7 -10.78 -17.93 52.70
C PRO A 7 -9.83 -18.71 51.78
N ILE A 8 -10.28 -19.84 51.26
CA ILE A 8 -9.55 -20.66 50.30
C ILE A 8 -10.43 -20.92 49.07
N ARG A 9 -10.00 -20.28 47.97
CA ARG A 9 -10.05 -20.75 46.58
C ARG A 9 -11.37 -20.67 45.82
N PHE A 10 -11.45 -19.57 45.08
CA PHE A 10 -11.75 -19.52 43.64
C PHE A 10 -11.59 -20.86 42.91
N VAL A 11 -12.68 -21.32 42.27
CA VAL A 11 -12.67 -21.89 40.92
C VAL A 11 -13.94 -21.39 40.24
N PHE A 12 -13.86 -20.24 39.57
CA PHE A 12 -14.91 -19.83 38.63
C PHE A 12 -14.65 -20.54 37.31
N ALA A 13 -15.43 -21.57 37.02
CA ALA A 13 -15.63 -22.05 35.68
C ALA A 13 -16.44 -20.98 34.92
N VAL A 14 -15.77 -20.20 34.09
CA VAL A 14 -16.42 -19.38 33.07
C VAL A 14 -16.11 -20.01 31.72
N THR A 15 -16.98 -20.91 31.32
CA THR A 15 -17.21 -21.24 29.92
C THR A 15 -17.80 -20.02 29.23
N LEU A 16 -17.00 -19.31 28.44
CA LEU A 16 -17.51 -18.39 27.43
C LEU A 16 -17.05 -18.87 26.05
N LEU A 17 -17.95 -19.60 25.40
CA LEU A 17 -17.88 -19.98 24.00
C LEU A 17 -18.20 -18.74 23.13
N LEU A 18 -17.34 -18.52 22.13
CA LEU A 18 -17.54 -17.86 20.84
C LEU A 18 -18.69 -16.84 20.67
N ALA A 19 -18.34 -15.61 20.28
CA ALA A 19 -18.66 -15.05 18.94
C ALA A 19 -18.47 -13.53 18.90
N LEU A 20 -17.22 -13.06 18.86
CA LEU A 20 -16.88 -11.73 18.31
C LEU A 20 -15.62 -11.85 17.46
N ALA A 21 -15.69 -12.70 16.44
CA ALA A 21 -14.82 -12.55 15.28
C ALA A 21 -15.47 -11.48 14.37
N SER A 22 -15.28 -10.21 14.72
CA SER A 22 -15.27 -9.19 13.67
C SER A 22 -14.17 -9.59 12.69
N PRO A 23 -14.39 -9.50 11.37
CA PRO A 23 -13.40 -9.97 10.42
C PRO A 23 -12.16 -9.11 10.60
N LEU A 24 -11.14 -9.70 11.20
CA LEU A 24 -9.76 -9.47 10.80
C LEU A 24 -9.83 -9.45 9.27
N VAL A 25 -9.64 -8.27 8.70
CA VAL A 25 -9.39 -8.10 7.27
C VAL A 25 -8.42 -9.19 6.91
N ALA A 26 -8.89 -10.13 6.11
CA ALA A 26 -8.17 -11.32 5.73
C ALA A 26 -6.82 -10.87 5.16
N GLN A 27 -5.79 -11.00 5.97
CA GLN A 27 -4.43 -11.17 5.52
C GLN A 27 -4.39 -12.60 4.95
N GLN A 28 -5.01 -12.75 3.77
CA GLN A 28 -5.02 -14.00 3.04
C GLN A 28 -3.70 -14.08 2.28
N ASP A 29 -2.83 -14.94 2.81
CA ASP A 29 -1.69 -15.52 2.13
C ASP A 29 -2.06 -15.85 0.68
N ASN A 30 -1.36 -15.23 -0.26
CA ASN A 30 -1.26 -15.70 -1.64
C ASN A 30 0.05 -15.20 -2.22
N ALA A 31 1.02 -16.11 -2.19
CA ALA A 31 2.20 -16.28 -3.03
C ALA A 31 2.78 -15.02 -3.70
N ALA A 32 4.07 -14.82 -3.42
CA ALA A 32 5.02 -13.96 -4.09
C ALA A 32 4.58 -13.48 -5.49
N GLN A 33 4.47 -12.17 -5.64
CA GLN A 33 5.10 -11.42 -6.72
C GLN A 33 4.81 -9.93 -6.50
N GLY A 34 5.89 -9.19 -6.26
CA GLY A 34 5.96 -7.75 -6.47
C GLY A 34 5.71 -7.38 -7.94
N PRO A 35 5.78 -6.10 -8.32
CA PRO A 35 5.49 -5.67 -9.68
C PRO A 35 6.28 -6.49 -10.71
N LEU A 36 5.58 -7.14 -11.63
CA LEU A 36 6.19 -7.88 -12.75
C LEU A 36 6.49 -6.86 -13.84
N LEU A 37 7.56 -6.08 -13.59
CA LEU A 37 8.24 -5.22 -14.56
C LEU A 37 8.41 -6.02 -15.86
N GLY A 38 7.56 -5.76 -16.86
CA GLY A 38 7.64 -6.44 -18.16
C GLY A 38 9.08 -6.49 -18.67
N LYS A 39 9.57 -7.69 -19.00
CA LYS A 39 10.99 -8.03 -19.27
C LYS A 39 11.97 -7.27 -18.35
N GLN A 40 12.20 -7.79 -17.14
CA GLN A 40 13.22 -7.34 -16.15
C GLN A 40 14.32 -6.44 -16.76
N ASP A 41 14.04 -5.13 -16.81
CA ASP A 41 15.04 -4.13 -17.16
C ASP A 41 15.61 -3.63 -15.83
N ASN A 42 16.85 -4.02 -15.55
CA ASN A 42 17.58 -3.62 -14.35
C ASN A 42 17.49 -2.10 -14.11
N ARG A 43 17.35 -1.28 -15.17
CA ARG A 43 17.22 0.19 -15.08
C ARG A 43 15.92 0.64 -14.41
N GLU A 44 14.84 -0.13 -14.53
CA GLU A 44 13.56 0.22 -13.92
C GLU A 44 13.55 -0.09 -12.42
N GLU A 45 14.18 -1.18 -11.99
CA GLU A 45 14.34 -1.52 -10.57
C GLU A 45 15.11 -0.42 -9.81
N GLU A 46 16.09 0.22 -10.46
CA GLU A 46 16.83 1.35 -9.90
C GLU A 46 15.95 2.57 -9.61
N LEU A 47 14.88 2.76 -10.39
CA LEU A 47 13.93 3.84 -10.14
C LEU A 47 13.23 3.67 -8.80
N PHE A 48 13.08 2.45 -8.29
CA PHE A 48 12.33 2.17 -7.07
C PHE A 48 13.18 1.97 -5.82
N LYS A 49 14.51 1.89 -5.90
CA LYS A 49 15.45 1.66 -4.75
C LYS A 49 15.25 2.51 -3.49
N LYS A 50 14.52 3.63 -3.55
CA LYS A 50 14.22 4.53 -2.41
C LYS A 50 12.72 4.78 -2.22
N LEU A 51 11.89 3.84 -2.67
CA LEU A 51 10.45 3.93 -2.57
C LEU A 51 9.91 2.56 -2.18
N GLU A 52 9.27 2.47 -1.01
CA GLU A 52 8.66 1.23 -0.54
C GLU A 52 7.40 0.95 -1.35
N MET A 53 7.50 0.05 -2.34
CA MET A 53 6.39 -0.32 -3.20
C MET A 53 5.60 -1.49 -2.61
N PRO A 54 4.26 -1.48 -2.69
CA PRO A 54 3.48 -2.66 -2.38
C PRO A 54 3.74 -3.73 -3.43
N ASP A 55 3.57 -5.01 -3.05
CA ASP A 55 3.82 -6.10 -3.98
C ASP A 55 2.82 -6.10 -5.14
N LYS A 56 1.55 -5.86 -4.82
CA LYS A 56 0.45 -5.85 -5.80
C LYS A 56 -0.09 -4.45 -5.99
N ARG A 57 -0.62 -4.22 -7.19
CA ARG A 57 -1.35 -2.99 -7.51
C ARG A 57 -2.49 -2.78 -6.50
N PRO A 58 -2.57 -1.62 -5.84
CA PRO A 58 -3.69 -1.32 -4.97
C PRO A 58 -5.02 -1.36 -5.74
N LYS A 59 -6.00 -2.09 -5.20
CA LYS A 59 -7.36 -2.14 -5.78
C LYS A 59 -8.14 -0.91 -5.32
N LEU A 60 -8.17 0.13 -6.16
CA LEU A 60 -8.98 1.31 -5.91
C LEU A 60 -10.39 1.12 -6.49
N VAL A 61 -11.42 1.26 -5.65
CA VAL A 61 -12.82 1.34 -6.12
C VAL A 61 -12.98 2.61 -6.97
N GLY A 62 -13.84 2.59 -8.01
CA GLY A 62 -13.93 3.66 -9.02
C GLY A 62 -14.00 5.09 -8.46
N GLN A 63 -14.77 5.32 -7.38
CA GLN A 63 -14.83 6.63 -6.72
C GLN A 63 -13.47 7.09 -6.14
N TYR A 64 -12.71 6.18 -5.53
CA TYR A 64 -11.37 6.50 -5.00
C TYR A 64 -10.35 6.70 -6.10
N LEU A 65 -10.50 6.02 -7.24
CA LEU A 65 -9.66 6.24 -8.41
C LEU A 65 -9.89 7.64 -9.01
N GLU A 66 -11.14 8.06 -9.18
CA GLU A 66 -11.44 9.42 -9.65
C GLU A 66 -10.90 10.49 -8.71
N GLN A 67 -11.04 10.27 -7.40
CA GLN A 67 -10.46 11.17 -6.40
C GLN A 67 -8.93 11.21 -6.49
N ALA A 68 -8.27 10.05 -6.68
CA ALA A 68 -6.83 9.98 -6.86
C ALA A 68 -6.39 10.74 -8.11
N ARG A 69 -7.10 10.58 -9.23
CA ARG A 69 -6.83 11.32 -10.49
C ARG A 69 -7.02 12.83 -10.33
N LYS A 70 -8.05 13.26 -9.58
CA LYS A 70 -8.28 14.68 -9.28
C LYS A 70 -7.19 15.26 -8.38
N ARG A 71 -6.80 14.53 -7.33
CA ARG A 71 -5.81 14.97 -6.34
C ARG A 71 -4.38 14.97 -6.89
N HIS A 72 -4.06 13.98 -7.72
CA HIS A 72 -2.73 13.78 -8.29
C HIS A 72 -2.76 13.96 -9.81
N LYS A 73 -3.30 15.10 -10.27
CA LYS A 73 -3.56 15.37 -11.69
C LYS A 73 -2.32 15.21 -12.59
N GLU A 74 -1.16 15.69 -12.14
CA GLU A 74 0.10 15.58 -12.91
C GLU A 74 0.57 14.13 -13.05
N LEU A 75 0.47 13.35 -11.96
CA LEU A 75 0.81 11.94 -11.95
C LEU A 75 -0.16 11.13 -12.82
N ALA A 76 -1.46 11.44 -12.76
CA ALA A 76 -2.49 10.82 -13.59
C ALA A 76 -2.29 11.14 -15.08
N ALA A 77 -1.97 12.39 -15.43
CA ALA A 77 -1.68 12.78 -16.80
C ALA A 77 -0.46 12.02 -17.36
N SER A 78 0.61 11.91 -16.55
CA SER A 78 1.81 11.15 -16.93
C SER A 78 1.51 9.65 -17.10
N TYR A 79 0.63 9.09 -16.26
CA TYR A 79 0.18 7.70 -16.39
C TYR A 79 -0.58 7.45 -17.69
N ASP A 80 -1.49 8.36 -18.05
CA ASP A 80 -2.25 8.27 -19.29
C ASP A 80 -1.33 8.39 -20.52
N GLU A 81 -0.37 9.32 -20.48
CA GLU A 81 0.64 9.47 -21.53
C GLU A 81 1.51 8.21 -21.66
N LEU A 82 1.95 7.64 -20.54
CA LEU A 82 2.71 6.39 -20.52
C LEU A 82 1.95 5.25 -21.21
N GLY A 83 0.65 5.11 -20.90
CA GLY A 83 -0.22 4.11 -21.54
C GLY A 83 -0.33 4.31 -23.05
N ILE A 84 -0.43 5.55 -23.53
CA ILE A 84 -0.44 5.86 -24.98
C ILE A 84 0.87 5.40 -25.63
N GLN A 85 2.02 5.73 -25.03
CA GLN A 85 3.33 5.38 -25.61
C GLN A 85 3.57 3.87 -25.63
N ILE A 86 3.17 3.15 -24.57
CA ILE A 86 3.30 1.69 -24.49
C ILE A 86 2.42 0.99 -25.53
N ARG A 87 1.16 1.41 -25.68
CA ARG A 87 0.27 0.87 -26.73
C ARG A 87 0.79 1.18 -28.13
N LYS A 88 1.32 2.38 -28.36
CA LYS A 88 1.95 2.75 -29.64
C LYS A 88 3.18 1.87 -29.93
N LYS A 89 4.03 1.62 -28.93
CA LYS A 89 5.18 0.72 -29.07
C LYS A 89 4.72 -0.68 -29.44
N HIS A 90 3.76 -1.24 -28.70
CA HIS A 90 3.21 -2.57 -28.95
C HIS A 90 2.61 -2.68 -30.36
N ALA A 91 1.87 -1.67 -30.82
CA ALA A 91 1.33 -1.63 -32.19
C ALA A 91 2.43 -1.64 -33.27
N LEU A 92 3.57 -1.01 -33.02
CA LEU A 92 4.73 -1.05 -33.94
C LEU A 92 5.48 -2.39 -33.89
N GLU A 93 5.51 -3.05 -32.73
CA GLU A 93 6.10 -4.38 -32.56
C GLU A 93 5.29 -5.47 -33.27
N LEU A 94 3.96 -5.31 -33.35
CA LEU A 94 3.07 -6.21 -34.10
C LEU A 94 3.08 -5.98 -35.61
N ASN A 95 3.71 -4.91 -36.09
CA ASN A 95 3.72 -4.57 -37.51
C ASN A 95 4.89 -5.26 -38.23
N ASP A 96 4.61 -6.43 -38.83
CA ASP A 96 5.57 -7.28 -39.55
C ASP A 96 5.82 -6.86 -41.02
N ASP A 97 5.66 -5.57 -41.37
CA ASP A 97 6.01 -5.09 -42.73
C ASP A 97 7.55 -4.96 -42.89
N PRO A 98 8.21 -5.81 -43.71
CA PRO A 98 9.66 -5.77 -43.90
C PRO A 98 10.15 -4.45 -44.54
N LYS A 99 9.28 -3.72 -45.25
CA LYS A 99 9.63 -2.41 -45.82
C LYS A 99 9.67 -1.31 -44.77
N GLN A 100 8.97 -1.48 -43.65
CA GLN A 100 8.92 -0.51 -42.57
C GLN A 100 9.74 -0.90 -41.35
N GLU A 101 10.28 -2.12 -41.29
CA GLU A 101 11.05 -2.64 -40.15
C GLU A 101 12.13 -1.65 -39.64
N ARG A 102 12.94 -1.09 -40.52
CA ARG A 102 13.98 -0.11 -40.13
C ARG A 102 13.41 1.18 -39.54
N LYS A 103 12.24 1.63 -40.04
CA LYS A 103 11.55 2.82 -39.53
C LYS A 103 10.89 2.51 -38.18
N ASN A 104 10.22 1.37 -38.08
CA ASN A 104 9.59 0.87 -36.85
C ASN A 104 10.62 0.73 -35.74
N ARG A 105 11.79 0.14 -36.02
CA ARG A 105 12.87 -0.01 -35.05
C ARG A 105 13.36 1.32 -34.48
N ARG A 106 13.53 2.34 -35.34
CA ARG A 106 13.93 3.70 -34.90
C ARG A 106 12.87 4.37 -34.05
N GLU A 107 11.60 4.17 -34.40
CA GLU A 107 10.48 4.72 -33.64
C GLU A 107 10.34 4.01 -32.29
N ILE A 108 10.47 2.68 -32.24
CA ILE A 108 10.51 1.89 -31.00
C ILE A 108 11.63 2.39 -30.08
N GLU A 109 12.84 2.63 -30.60
CA GLU A 109 13.94 3.16 -29.77
C GLU A 109 13.63 4.56 -29.18
N LYS A 110 12.93 5.42 -29.94
CA LYS A 110 12.47 6.72 -29.42
C LYS A 110 11.39 6.54 -28.36
N LEU A 111 10.46 5.61 -28.58
CA LEU A 111 9.41 5.27 -27.62
C LEU A 111 10.01 4.72 -26.34
N ASP A 112 11.02 3.83 -26.40
CA ASP A 112 11.72 3.32 -25.22
C ASP A 112 12.34 4.45 -24.39
N LYS A 113 13.00 5.40 -25.05
CA LYS A 113 13.58 6.58 -24.38
C LYS A 113 12.50 7.46 -23.76
N SER A 114 11.36 7.64 -24.44
CA SER A 114 10.22 8.42 -23.94
C SER A 114 9.54 7.74 -22.75
N VAL A 115 9.21 6.46 -22.88
CA VAL A 115 8.64 5.60 -21.83
C VAL A 115 9.51 5.64 -20.58
N TYR A 116 10.83 5.43 -20.72
CA TYR A 116 11.75 5.48 -19.58
C TYR A 116 11.77 6.86 -18.90
N ARG A 117 11.76 7.96 -19.67
CA ARG A 117 11.72 9.32 -19.11
C ARG A 117 10.43 9.53 -18.30
N ILE A 118 9.28 9.15 -18.87
CA ILE A 118 7.98 9.28 -18.20
C ILE A 118 7.98 8.45 -16.91
N LYS A 119 8.36 7.16 -16.95
CA LYS A 119 8.47 6.30 -15.76
C LYS A 119 9.34 6.94 -14.67
N ARG A 120 10.52 7.44 -15.03
CA ARG A 120 11.44 8.11 -14.08
C ARG A 120 10.81 9.34 -13.45
N ASP A 121 10.16 10.18 -14.25
CA ASP A 121 9.58 11.43 -13.78
C ASP A 121 8.34 11.17 -12.91
N MET A 122 7.53 10.15 -13.24
CA MET A 122 6.44 9.65 -12.40
C MET A 122 6.92 9.16 -11.04
N VAL A 123 7.98 8.33 -11.01
CA VAL A 123 8.53 7.82 -9.73
C VAL A 123 9.11 8.97 -8.89
N ARG A 124 9.75 9.95 -9.54
CA ARG A 124 10.23 11.15 -8.85
C ARG A 124 9.09 11.93 -8.22
N GLU A 125 7.99 12.13 -8.95
CA GLU A 125 6.84 12.88 -8.47
C GLU A 125 6.11 12.12 -7.34
N ALA A 126 5.89 10.82 -7.52
CA ALA A 126 5.33 9.96 -6.50
C ALA A 126 6.14 9.98 -5.19
N ARG A 127 7.49 9.97 -5.26
CA ARG A 127 8.35 10.12 -4.08
C ARG A 127 8.13 11.44 -3.35
N LYS A 128 7.97 12.56 -4.06
CA LYS A 128 7.70 13.86 -3.43
C LYS A 128 6.36 13.83 -2.70
N LEU A 129 5.34 13.29 -3.34
CA LEU A 129 3.98 13.18 -2.79
C LEU A 129 3.91 12.22 -1.60
N ARG A 130 4.66 11.11 -1.65
CA ARG A 130 4.69 10.10 -0.59
C ARG A 130 5.51 10.49 0.61
N ARG A 131 6.63 11.19 0.45
CA ARG A 131 7.53 11.55 1.57
C ARG A 131 6.83 12.11 2.82
N PRO A 132 5.89 13.08 2.74
CA PRO A 132 5.16 13.54 3.93
C PRO A 132 4.23 12.48 4.51
N LEU A 133 3.62 11.64 3.66
CA LEU A 133 2.71 10.56 4.08
C LEU A 133 3.47 9.41 4.73
N ASP A 134 4.63 9.03 4.21
CA ASP A 134 5.49 7.98 4.78
C ASP A 134 5.96 8.41 6.18
N ARG A 135 6.39 9.68 6.35
CA ARG A 135 6.73 10.24 7.67
C ARG A 135 5.54 10.23 8.64
N GLN A 136 4.36 10.59 8.15
CA GLN A 136 3.15 10.55 8.97
C GLN A 136 2.80 9.11 9.36
N LEU A 137 2.96 8.16 8.45
CA LEU A 137 2.73 6.74 8.70
C LEU A 137 3.68 6.21 9.76
N GLU A 138 4.98 6.50 9.66
CA GLU A 138 5.99 6.15 10.65
C GLU A 138 5.64 6.70 12.04
N GLN A 139 5.24 7.97 12.13
CA GLN A 139 4.83 8.59 13.39
C GLN A 139 3.63 7.90 14.02
N VAL A 140 2.58 7.64 13.23
CA VAL A 140 1.36 6.99 13.71
C VAL A 140 1.63 5.54 14.12
N LEU A 141 2.51 4.81 13.41
CA LEU A 141 2.92 3.46 13.78
C LEU A 141 3.75 3.45 15.08
N ALA A 142 4.64 4.42 15.27
CA ALA A 142 5.41 4.55 16.52
C ALA A 142 4.50 4.90 17.71
N GLU A 143 3.51 5.77 17.51
CA GLU A 143 2.49 6.07 18.52
C GLU A 143 1.64 4.83 18.85
N LYS A 144 1.22 4.07 17.82
CA LYS A 144 0.50 2.81 18.00
C LYS A 144 1.29 1.85 18.86
N ALA A 145 2.56 1.61 18.53
CA ALA A 145 3.42 0.69 19.28
C ALA A 145 3.58 1.10 20.76
N LYS A 146 3.67 2.40 21.05
CA LYS A 146 3.71 2.91 22.43
C LYS A 146 2.41 2.63 23.18
N VAL A 147 1.27 2.84 22.54
CA VAL A 147 -0.04 2.59 23.16
C VAL A 147 -0.27 1.09 23.35
N ASP A 148 0.07 0.26 22.36
CA ASP A 148 -0.02 -1.20 22.45
C ASP A 148 0.82 -1.72 23.63
N ALA A 149 2.05 -1.22 23.81
CA ALA A 149 2.88 -1.56 24.98
C ALA A 149 2.26 -1.12 26.32
N GLN A 150 1.59 0.04 26.36
CA GLN A 150 0.88 0.51 27.57
C GLN A 150 -0.36 -0.33 27.88
N ILE A 151 -1.06 -0.80 26.85
CA ILE A 151 -2.20 -1.72 26.99
C ILE A 151 -1.70 -3.04 27.56
N GLU A 152 -0.68 -3.66 26.96
CA GLU A 152 -0.10 -4.91 27.46
C GLU A 152 0.40 -4.77 28.91
N ALA A 153 1.05 -3.66 29.26
CA ALA A 153 1.51 -3.41 30.63
C ALA A 153 0.33 -3.28 31.61
N ALA A 154 -0.77 -2.62 31.20
CA ALA A 154 -1.97 -2.50 32.02
C ALA A 154 -2.70 -3.83 32.20
N GLU A 155 -2.74 -4.68 31.16
CA GLU A 155 -3.28 -6.03 31.21
C GLU A 155 -2.46 -6.93 32.14
N LYS A 156 -1.12 -6.90 32.03
CA LYS A 156 -0.21 -7.63 32.92
C LYS A 156 -0.35 -7.19 34.39
N ALA A 157 -0.69 -5.92 34.63
CA ALA A 157 -0.96 -5.39 35.96
C ALA A 157 -2.39 -5.64 36.47
N GLY A 158 -3.23 -6.37 35.71
CA GLY A 158 -4.63 -6.66 36.08
C GLY A 158 -5.57 -5.45 36.01
N ASN A 159 -5.16 -4.34 35.37
CA ASN A 159 -5.95 -3.12 35.27
C ASN A 159 -6.70 -3.05 33.93
N GLU A 160 -7.69 -3.92 33.77
CA GLU A 160 -8.49 -4.04 32.54
C GLU A 160 -9.20 -2.74 32.15
N LYS A 161 -9.67 -1.96 33.15
CA LYS A 161 -10.34 -0.68 32.88
C LYS A 161 -9.41 0.33 32.20
N LYS A 162 -8.14 0.37 32.63
CA LYS A 162 -7.12 1.23 32.02
C LYS A 162 -6.76 0.74 30.61
N ALA A 163 -6.57 -0.56 30.42
CA ALA A 163 -6.30 -1.16 29.11
C ALA A 163 -7.42 -0.83 28.09
N ARG A 164 -8.69 -1.05 28.45
CA ARG A 164 -9.84 -0.72 27.60
C ARG A 164 -9.92 0.76 27.25
N ARG A 165 -9.66 1.65 28.21
CA ARG A 165 -9.67 3.11 27.97
C ARG A 165 -8.57 3.52 26.97
N LEU A 166 -7.35 3.01 27.14
CA LEU A 166 -6.24 3.26 26.22
C LEU A 166 -6.56 2.77 24.80
N ALA A 167 -7.13 1.57 24.67
CA ALA A 167 -7.56 1.02 23.39
C ALA A 167 -8.64 1.89 22.72
N GLN A 168 -9.66 2.34 23.47
CA GLN A 168 -10.71 3.21 22.94
C GLN A 168 -10.19 4.59 22.53
N ASP A 169 -9.31 5.20 23.34
CA ASP A 169 -8.75 6.51 23.06
C ASP A 169 -7.85 6.46 21.81
N PHE A 170 -7.15 5.35 21.57
CA PHE A 170 -6.41 5.13 20.32
C PHE A 170 -7.32 4.81 19.14
N ALA A 171 -8.39 4.02 19.33
CA ALA A 171 -9.37 3.73 18.29
C ALA A 171 -10.03 5.01 17.73
N LYS A 172 -10.31 6.00 18.59
CA LYS A 172 -10.78 7.33 18.16
C LYS A 172 -9.79 8.08 17.25
N ARG A 173 -8.51 7.70 17.28
CA ARG A 173 -7.44 8.23 16.40
C ARG A 173 -7.13 7.30 15.23
N GLY A 174 -7.73 6.10 15.19
CA GLY A 174 -7.40 5.02 14.27
C GLY A 174 -7.61 5.36 12.79
N ASP A 175 -8.52 6.30 12.49
CA ASP A 175 -8.80 6.74 11.13
C ASP A 175 -7.60 7.38 10.44
N VAL A 176 -6.65 7.96 11.19
CA VAL A 176 -5.47 8.61 10.61
C VAL A 176 -4.56 7.59 9.91
N LEU A 177 -4.40 6.39 10.49
CA LEU A 177 -3.58 5.34 9.91
C LEU A 177 -4.18 4.85 8.59
N GLY A 178 -5.48 4.51 8.62
CA GLY A 178 -6.20 4.03 7.44
C GLY A 178 -6.22 5.06 6.31
N ASN A 179 -6.47 6.32 6.64
CA ASN A 179 -6.47 7.42 5.68
C ASN A 179 -5.08 7.66 5.06
N THR A 180 -4.01 7.61 5.87
CA THR A 180 -2.64 7.77 5.37
C THR A 180 -2.25 6.64 4.42
N ARG A 181 -2.55 5.39 4.79
CA ARG A 181 -2.32 4.23 3.91
C ARG A 181 -3.11 4.34 2.60
N THR A 182 -4.39 4.69 2.67
CA THR A 182 -5.23 4.88 1.48
C THR A 182 -4.64 5.93 0.53
N ARG A 183 -4.11 7.04 1.06
CA ARG A 183 -3.46 8.07 0.24
C ARG A 183 -2.16 7.57 -0.40
N ILE A 184 -1.37 6.78 0.31
CA ILE A 184 -0.17 6.14 -0.24
C ILE A 184 -0.56 5.19 -1.37
N ASP A 185 -1.60 4.38 -1.17
CA ASP A 185 -2.13 3.47 -2.19
C ASP A 185 -2.65 4.19 -3.43
N GLN A 186 -3.32 5.34 -3.25
CA GLN A 186 -3.75 6.22 -4.35
C GLN A 186 -2.58 6.70 -5.22
N ILE A 187 -1.43 6.99 -4.62
CA ILE A 187 -0.22 7.38 -5.36
C ILE A 187 0.42 6.15 -6.02
N ASN A 188 0.57 5.06 -5.27
CA ASN A 188 1.20 3.83 -5.74
C ASN A 188 0.46 3.23 -6.93
N TYR A 189 -0.86 3.37 -7.00
CA TYR A 189 -1.67 2.89 -8.13
C TYR A 189 -1.13 3.32 -9.49
N PHE A 190 -0.64 4.56 -9.62
CA PHE A 190 -0.12 5.10 -10.88
C PHE A 190 1.30 4.58 -11.21
N LEU A 191 1.94 3.84 -10.33
CA LEU A 191 3.26 3.27 -10.55
C LEU A 191 3.20 1.81 -11.04
N PHE A 192 1.99 1.26 -11.22
CA PHE A 192 1.76 -0.04 -11.83
C PHE A 192 1.34 0.14 -13.29
N TRP A 193 2.26 -0.12 -14.21
CA TRP A 193 2.10 0.08 -15.65
C TRP A 193 2.08 -1.22 -16.46
N ASP A 194 2.09 -2.38 -15.80
CA ASP A 194 2.10 -3.69 -16.48
C ASP A 194 0.74 -4.03 -17.12
N ASP A 195 -0.34 -3.39 -16.67
CA ASP A 195 -1.71 -3.67 -17.13
C ASP A 195 -2.10 -2.98 -18.45
N PHE A 196 -1.25 -2.10 -19.02
CA PHE A 196 -1.64 -1.32 -20.20
C PHE A 196 -1.91 -2.14 -21.47
N LEU A 197 -1.49 -3.41 -21.49
CA LEU A 197 -1.65 -4.33 -22.62
C LEU A 197 -2.59 -5.50 -22.29
N ASN A 198 -3.13 -5.57 -21.06
CA ASN A 198 -3.98 -6.66 -20.57
C ASN A 198 -5.48 -6.27 -20.47
N GLU A 199 -5.84 -5.05 -20.90
CA GLU A 199 -7.23 -4.56 -21.04
C GLU A 199 -7.71 -4.71 -22.49
#